data_AF-A0A524I0A1-F1
#
_entry.id   AF-A0A524I0A1-F1
#
_cell.length_a   1.000
_cell.length_b   1.000
_cell.length_c   1.000
_cell.angle_alpha   90.00
_cell.angle_beta   90.00
_cell.angle_gamma   90.00
#
_symmetry.space_group_name_H-M   'P 1'
#
loop_
_entity.id
_entity.type
_entity.pdbx_description
1 polymer ?
#
loop_
_entity_poly.entity_id
_entity_poly.type
_entity_poly.pdbx_seq_one_letter_code
_entity_poly.pdbx_strand_id
1 'polypeptide(L)'
;MKSAKFVLFAIAVVLIAACSTYKAKPEMNYYHGKNVPAEYIKILRASVGEIEFQIQVEFTVTQMQLYHLVLEGNNPVAEGWFSIRRAGTPSYNVTLKPSKGMAFEPGKTYRLCIGMKNPQEVQMTSSNYQCVVDYTFVFQEKS
;
A
#
# COMPACT_ATOMS: atom_id res chain seq x y z
N MET A 1 -24.17 43.99 -25.74
CA MET A 1 -24.61 42.62 -25.40
C MET A 1 -23.38 41.71 -25.26
N LYS A 2 -22.80 41.62 -24.06
CA LYS A 2 -21.66 40.72 -23.81
C LYS A 2 -22.19 39.29 -23.73
N SER A 3 -21.82 38.51 -24.73
CA SER A 3 -22.41 37.21 -25.08
C SER A 3 -22.31 36.20 -23.93
N ALA A 4 -23.45 35.62 -23.55
CA ALA A 4 -23.59 34.54 -22.56
C ALA A 4 -22.68 33.32 -22.82
N LYS A 5 -22.12 33.20 -24.04
CA LYS A 5 -21.15 32.17 -24.43
C LYS A 5 -19.83 32.24 -23.65
N PHE A 6 -19.41 33.43 -23.20
CA PHE A 6 -18.16 33.58 -22.43
C PHE A 6 -18.29 33.08 -20.99
N VAL A 7 -19.47 33.23 -20.39
CA VAL A 7 -19.76 32.79 -19.01
C VAL A 7 -19.81 31.27 -18.92
N LEU A 8 -20.43 30.61 -19.91
CA LEU A 8 -20.49 29.14 -20.01
C LEU A 8 -19.11 28.50 -20.16
N PHE A 9 -18.20 29.12 -20.92
CA PHE A 9 -16.84 28.60 -21.11
C PHE A 9 -15.99 28.73 -19.84
N ALA A 10 -16.14 29.83 -19.08
CA ALA A 10 -15.43 30.03 -17.82
C ALA A 10 -15.89 29.03 -16.73
N ILE A 11 -17.18 28.71 -16.66
CA ILE A 11 -17.72 27.70 -15.72
C ILE A 11 -17.20 26.30 -16.06
N ALA A 12 -17.13 25.95 -17.35
CA ALA A 12 -16.59 24.66 -17.78
C ALA A 12 -15.10 24.49 -17.39
N VAL A 13 -14.28 25.53 -17.54
CA VAL A 13 -12.85 25.46 -17.18
C VAL A 13 -12.63 25.34 -15.65
N VAL A 14 -13.45 26.03 -14.84
CA VAL A 14 -13.36 25.93 -13.37
C VAL A 14 -13.80 24.54 -12.86
N LEU A 15 -14.82 23.94 -13.47
CA LEU A 15 -15.27 22.59 -13.09
C LEU A 15 -14.25 21.49 -13.43
N ILE A 16 -13.46 21.65 -14.50
CA ILE A 16 -12.41 20.67 -14.86
C ILE A 16 -11.21 20.76 -13.91
N ALA A 17 -10.90 21.95 -13.38
CA ALA A 17 -9.80 22.15 -12.44
C ALA A 17 -10.04 21.46 -11.08
N ALA A 18 -11.30 21.34 -10.65
CA ALA A 18 -11.66 20.73 -9.36
C ALA A 18 -11.53 19.19 -9.31
N CYS A 19 -11.32 18.52 -10.45
CA CYS A 19 -11.13 17.06 -10.51
C CYS A 19 -9.66 16.61 -10.58
N SER A 20 -8.68 17.52 -10.43
CA SER A 20 -7.27 17.25 -10.73
C SER A 20 -6.41 16.75 -9.56
N THR A 21 -6.98 16.55 -8.36
CA THR A 21 -6.20 16.23 -7.14
C THR A 21 -5.74 14.78 -7.03
N TYR A 22 -6.20 13.88 -7.91
CA TYR A 22 -5.83 12.46 -7.87
C TYR A 22 -4.41 12.22 -8.39
N LYS A 23 -3.57 11.58 -7.57
CA LYS A 23 -2.24 11.10 -7.96
C LYS A 23 -2.21 9.58 -8.02
N ALA A 24 -1.60 9.01 -9.05
CA ALA A 24 -1.43 7.55 -9.15
C ALA A 24 -0.51 6.99 -8.04
N LYS A 25 0.47 7.78 -7.61
CA LYS A 25 1.34 7.51 -6.46
C LYS A 25 1.28 8.72 -5.53
N PRO A 26 0.27 8.79 -4.65
CA PRO A 26 0.16 9.91 -3.73
C PRO A 26 1.30 9.86 -2.71
N GLU A 27 1.77 11.03 -2.32
CA GLU A 27 2.68 11.17 -1.19
C GLU A 27 1.86 11.09 0.10
N MET A 28 2.17 10.12 0.96
CA MET A 28 1.39 9.79 2.14
C MET A 28 2.28 9.65 3.38
N ASN A 29 1.73 9.98 4.54
CA ASN A 29 2.32 9.64 5.83
C ASN A 29 1.80 8.27 6.27
N TYR A 30 2.68 7.27 6.37
CA TYR A 30 2.33 5.89 6.75
C TYR A 30 2.49 5.67 8.25
N TYR A 31 1.39 5.75 8.98
CA TYR A 31 1.36 5.60 10.43
C TYR A 31 1.49 4.15 10.85
N HIS A 32 2.31 3.92 11.87
CA HIS A 32 2.51 2.60 12.47
C HIS A 32 1.19 2.05 13.02
N GLY A 33 0.86 0.85 12.56
CA GLY A 33 -0.27 0.08 13.06
C GLY A 33 0.05 -0.64 14.35
N LYS A 34 -0.76 -1.66 14.66
CA LYS A 34 -0.41 -2.60 15.71
C LYS A 34 0.92 -3.25 15.32
N ASN A 35 1.94 -3.04 16.16
CA ASN A 35 3.19 -3.78 16.02
C ASN A 35 2.89 -5.25 16.32
N VAL A 36 3.13 -6.11 15.34
CA VAL A 36 2.89 -7.54 15.48
C VAL A 36 4.20 -8.22 15.88
N PRO A 37 4.16 -9.17 16.84
CA PRO A 37 5.36 -9.91 17.19
C PRO A 37 5.95 -10.62 15.96
N ALA A 38 7.28 -10.70 15.89
CA ALA A 38 8.01 -11.16 14.71
C ALA A 38 7.64 -12.61 14.31
N GLU A 39 7.16 -13.43 15.23
CA GLU A 39 6.70 -14.79 14.97
C GLU A 39 5.45 -14.87 14.07
N TYR A 40 4.65 -13.79 13.99
CA TYR A 40 3.42 -13.75 13.19
C TYR A 40 3.65 -13.40 11.72
N ILE A 41 4.84 -12.90 11.36
CA ILE A 41 5.21 -12.58 9.98
C ILE A 41 6.57 -13.18 9.68
N LYS A 42 6.60 -14.12 8.73
CA LYS A 42 7.83 -14.77 8.30
C LYS A 42 8.08 -14.44 6.84
N ILE A 43 9.31 -14.05 6.53
CA ILE A 43 9.80 -14.02 5.15
C ILE A 43 10.13 -15.46 4.78
N LEU A 44 9.39 -16.04 3.83
CA LEU A 44 9.63 -17.40 3.35
C LEU A 44 10.73 -17.39 2.28
N ARG A 45 10.59 -16.50 1.31
CA ARG A 45 11.53 -16.29 0.20
C ARG A 45 11.74 -14.80 -0.03
N ALA A 46 12.94 -14.43 -0.42
CA ALA A 46 13.30 -13.06 -0.73
C ALA A 46 14.38 -13.04 -1.80
N SER A 47 14.12 -12.30 -2.86
CA SER A 47 15.06 -11.96 -3.92
C SER A 47 14.92 -10.48 -4.25
N VAL A 48 15.85 -9.93 -5.04
CA VAL A 48 15.75 -8.55 -5.53
C VAL A 48 14.45 -8.28 -6.30
N GLY A 49 13.79 -9.32 -6.84
CA GLY A 49 12.58 -9.21 -7.66
C GLY A 49 11.26 -9.54 -6.96
N GLU A 50 11.30 -10.15 -5.77
CA GLU A 50 10.09 -10.46 -4.99
C GLU A 50 10.39 -10.84 -3.54
N ILE A 51 9.41 -10.60 -2.66
CA ILE A 51 9.41 -11.11 -1.28
C ILE A 51 8.12 -11.87 -1.06
N GLU A 52 8.24 -13.11 -0.58
CA GLU A 52 7.12 -13.92 -0.11
C GLU A 52 7.06 -13.87 1.42
N PHE A 53 5.93 -13.40 1.94
CA PHE A 53 5.61 -13.40 3.36
C PHE A 53 4.60 -14.49 3.68
N GLN A 54 4.76 -15.13 4.83
CA GLN A 54 3.71 -15.87 5.52
C GLN A 54 3.20 -15.01 6.68
N ILE A 55 1.89 -14.78 6.72
CA ILE A 55 1.23 -13.91 7.68
C ILE A 55 0.24 -14.73 8.51
N GLN A 56 0.43 -14.72 9.82
CA GLN A 56 -0.40 -15.42 10.81
C GLN A 56 -1.19 -14.44 11.70
N VAL A 57 -1.46 -13.23 11.21
CA VAL A 57 -2.25 -12.24 11.94
C VAL A 57 -3.74 -12.50 11.74
N GLU A 58 -4.49 -12.52 12.84
CA GLU A 58 -5.96 -12.55 12.81
C GLU A 58 -6.52 -11.14 12.61
N PHE A 59 -7.33 -10.98 11.58
CA PHE A 59 -7.97 -9.72 11.25
C PHE A 59 -9.48 -9.83 11.51
N THR A 60 -9.99 -9.02 12.44
CA THR A 60 -11.42 -8.83 12.64
C THR A 60 -11.97 -7.83 11.64
N VAL A 61 -12.03 -8.23 10.36
CA VAL A 61 -12.54 -7.40 9.25
C VAL A 61 -13.55 -8.19 8.43
N THR A 62 -14.54 -7.51 7.86
CA THR A 62 -15.54 -8.12 6.98
C THR A 62 -15.01 -8.39 5.58
N GLN A 63 -14.00 -7.63 5.15
CA GLN A 63 -13.37 -7.78 3.85
C GLN A 63 -12.34 -8.92 3.85
N MET A 64 -12.43 -9.78 2.83
CA MET A 64 -11.55 -10.94 2.69
C MET A 64 -10.25 -10.62 1.93
N GLN A 65 -10.01 -9.34 1.62
CA GLN A 65 -8.79 -8.86 0.99
C GLN A 65 -8.28 -7.63 1.75
N LEU A 66 -6.96 -7.52 1.87
CA LEU A 66 -6.29 -6.35 2.44
C LEU A 66 -5.18 -5.88 1.49
N TYR A 67 -4.87 -4.59 1.57
CA TYR A 67 -3.82 -3.97 0.76
C TYR A 67 -2.49 -4.08 1.49
N HIS A 68 -1.50 -4.68 0.84
CA HIS A 68 -0.17 -4.88 1.40
C HIS A 68 0.81 -3.96 0.67
N LEU A 69 1.64 -3.26 1.42
CA LEU A 69 2.72 -2.42 0.90
C LEU A 69 4.04 -2.80 1.56
N VAL A 70 5.11 -2.86 0.77
CA VAL A 70 6.48 -2.77 1.28
C VAL A 70 6.93 -1.31 1.14
N LEU A 71 7.33 -0.71 2.25
CA LEU A 71 7.76 0.68 2.32
C LEU A 71 9.27 0.77 2.57
N GLU A 72 9.94 1.65 1.84
CA GLU A 72 11.26 2.19 2.18
C GLU A 72 11.04 3.58 2.79
N GLY A 73 11.11 3.70 4.12
CA GLY A 73 10.64 4.89 4.82
C GLY A 73 9.13 5.09 4.63
N ASN A 74 8.75 6.12 3.88
CA ASN A 74 7.36 6.40 3.46
C ASN A 74 7.12 6.14 1.97
N ASN A 75 8.08 5.58 1.24
CA ASN A 75 7.94 5.32 -0.18
C ASN A 75 7.47 3.87 -0.42
N PRO A 76 6.28 3.65 -1.01
CA PRO A 76 5.86 2.32 -1.42
C PRO A 76 6.74 1.81 -2.57
N VAL A 77 7.48 0.75 -2.31
CA VAL A 77 8.35 0.10 -3.31
C VAL A 77 7.70 -1.15 -3.88
N ALA A 78 6.75 -1.78 -3.19
CA ALA A 78 5.92 -2.87 -3.69
C ALA A 78 4.52 -2.77 -3.07
N GLU A 79 3.48 -3.12 -3.83
CA GLU A 79 2.10 -3.03 -3.33
C GLU A 79 1.13 -3.99 -4.03
N GLY A 80 0.03 -4.36 -3.36
CA GLY A 80 -1.03 -5.16 -3.98
C GLY A 80 -2.19 -5.54 -3.06
N TRP A 81 -3.30 -5.93 -3.67
CA TRP A 81 -4.46 -6.53 -2.99
C TRP A 81 -4.28 -8.04 -2.86
N PHE A 82 -4.37 -8.56 -1.64
CA PHE A 82 -4.22 -9.99 -1.38
C PHE A 82 -5.37 -10.52 -0.52
N SER A 83 -5.79 -11.74 -0.82
CA SER A 83 -6.77 -12.47 -0.02
C SER A 83 -6.17 -12.85 1.33
N ILE A 84 -6.91 -12.57 2.41
CA ILE A 84 -6.58 -13.03 3.76
C ILE A 84 -7.28 -14.36 4.11
N ARG A 85 -8.00 -14.96 3.15
CA ARG A 85 -8.64 -16.28 3.36
C ARG A 85 -7.57 -17.33 3.60
N ARG A 86 -7.78 -18.09 4.66
CA ARG A 86 -6.91 -19.20 5.06
C ARG A 86 -7.50 -20.51 4.55
N ALA A 87 -6.81 -21.22 3.67
CA ALA A 87 -7.27 -22.48 3.10
C ALA A 87 -7.04 -23.66 4.07
N GLY A 88 -7.64 -23.59 5.26
CA GLY A 88 -7.46 -24.59 6.32
C GLY A 88 -6.14 -24.48 7.12
N THR A 89 -5.37 -23.42 6.90
CA THR A 89 -4.13 -23.10 7.64
C THR A 89 -4.35 -21.96 8.64
N PRO A 90 -3.50 -21.78 9.66
CA PRO A 90 -3.57 -20.60 10.53
C PRO A 90 -3.00 -19.33 9.87
N SER A 91 -2.35 -19.46 8.71
CA SER A 91 -1.66 -18.38 8.00
C SER A 91 -2.06 -18.32 6.53
N TYR A 92 -1.73 -17.21 5.87
CA TYR A 92 -1.78 -17.06 4.42
C TYR A 92 -0.44 -16.52 3.90
N ASN A 93 -0.15 -16.74 2.62
CA ASN A 93 1.07 -16.26 1.98
C ASN A 93 0.76 -15.13 1.01
N VAL A 94 1.67 -14.17 0.90
CA VAL A 94 1.61 -13.09 -0.09
C VAL A 94 2.97 -12.89 -0.74
N THR A 95 2.98 -12.72 -2.06
CA THR A 95 4.20 -12.42 -2.81
C THR A 95 4.10 -11.01 -3.37
N LEU A 96 4.99 -10.13 -2.92
CA LEU A 96 5.06 -8.74 -3.34
C LEU A 96 6.24 -8.55 -4.29
N LYS A 97 5.97 -7.90 -5.42
CA LYS A 97 6.98 -7.56 -6.43
C LYS A 97 7.26 -6.06 -6.39
N PRO A 98 8.52 -5.63 -6.56
CA PRO A 98 8.83 -4.22 -6.70
C PRO A 98 8.02 -3.57 -7.82
N SER A 99 7.69 -2.30 -7.60
CA SER A 99 7.18 -1.41 -8.63
C SER A 99 8.13 -1.38 -9.82
N LYS A 100 7.59 -1.10 -11.00
CA LYS A 100 8.38 -1.01 -12.24
C LYS A 100 9.60 -0.10 -12.06
N GLY A 101 10.78 -0.64 -12.37
CA GLY A 101 12.06 0.07 -12.28
C GLY A 101 12.70 0.08 -10.89
N MET A 102 12.11 -0.60 -9.90
CA MET A 102 12.67 -0.77 -8.56
C MET A 102 13.13 -2.21 -8.34
N ALA A 103 13.99 -2.41 -7.35
CA ALA A 103 14.45 -3.71 -6.86
C ALA A 103 14.63 -3.64 -5.34
N PHE A 104 14.50 -4.78 -4.66
CA PHE A 104 14.86 -4.85 -3.24
C PHE A 104 16.39 -4.91 -3.10
N GLU A 105 16.93 -4.22 -2.08
CA GLU A 105 18.37 -4.08 -1.88
C GLU A 105 18.82 -4.74 -0.58
N PRO A 106 19.78 -5.70 -0.61
CA PRO A 106 20.36 -6.33 0.56
C PRO A 106 20.85 -5.32 1.62
N GLY A 107 20.48 -5.56 2.88
CA GLY A 107 20.89 -4.73 4.01
C GLY A 107 20.04 -3.48 4.24
N LYS A 108 19.12 -3.13 3.32
CA LYS A 108 18.17 -2.05 3.57
C LYS A 108 17.05 -2.47 4.50
N THR A 109 16.58 -1.51 5.30
CA THR A 109 15.42 -1.68 6.17
C THR A 109 14.15 -1.31 5.43
N TYR A 110 13.18 -2.22 5.45
CA TYR A 110 11.85 -2.04 4.88
C TYR A 110 10.77 -2.28 5.94
N ARG A 111 9.55 -1.84 5.62
CA ARG A 111 8.35 -2.08 6.43
C ARG A 111 7.27 -2.76 5.61
N LEU A 112 6.72 -3.86 6.09
CA LEU A 112 5.47 -4.40 5.60
C LEU A 112 4.32 -3.67 6.31
N CYS A 113 3.59 -2.84 5.56
CA CYS A 113 2.38 -2.16 5.99
C CYS A 113 1.18 -2.87 5.36
N ILE A 114 0.24 -3.34 6.18
CA ILE A 114 -1.04 -3.88 5.69
C ILE A 114 -2.11 -2.88 6.05
N GLY A 115 -2.96 -2.48 5.11
CA GLY A 115 -4.07 -1.56 5.33
C GLY A 115 -5.37 -2.03 4.71
N MET A 116 -6.45 -1.31 5.04
CA MET A 116 -7.81 -1.66 4.61
C MET A 116 -8.17 -1.12 3.21
N LYS A 117 -7.42 -0.14 2.72
CA LYS A 117 -7.63 0.60 1.47
C LYS A 117 -6.30 0.76 0.76
N ASN A 118 -6.27 1.12 -0.53
CA ASN A 118 -5.01 1.53 -1.16
C ASN A 118 -4.73 3.03 -0.92
N PRO A 119 -3.48 3.51 -1.07
CA PRO A 119 -3.15 4.93 -0.92
C PRO A 119 -3.98 5.84 -1.83
N GLN A 120 -4.34 5.35 -3.01
CA GLN A 120 -5.07 6.11 -4.02
C GLN A 120 -6.51 6.42 -3.63
N GLU A 121 -7.12 5.57 -2.79
CA GLU A 121 -8.44 5.82 -2.22
C GLU A 121 -8.32 6.75 -1.00
N VAL A 122 -7.29 6.56 -0.16
CA VAL A 122 -7.10 7.37 1.06
C VAL A 122 -6.81 8.84 0.73
N GLN A 123 -6.00 9.13 -0.31
CA GLN A 123 -5.66 10.50 -0.71
C GLN A 123 -6.89 11.39 -0.99
N MET A 124 -8.04 10.79 -1.31
CA MET A 124 -9.26 11.53 -1.60
C MET A 124 -9.80 12.27 -0.39
N THR A 125 -9.42 11.85 0.82
CA THR A 125 -9.89 12.42 2.08
C THR A 125 -8.79 12.73 3.08
N SER A 126 -7.57 12.20 2.90
CA SER A 126 -6.48 12.32 3.87
C SER A 126 -5.11 12.08 3.22
N SER A 127 -4.06 12.75 3.70
CA SER A 127 -2.66 12.43 3.38
C SER A 127 -2.08 11.37 4.33
N ASN A 128 -2.88 10.85 5.25
CA ASN A 128 -2.44 9.96 6.33
C ASN A 128 -3.01 8.57 6.09
N TYR A 129 -2.11 7.61 5.87
CA TYR A 129 -2.43 6.21 5.65
C TYR A 129 -2.16 5.41 6.93
N GLN A 130 -3.18 4.70 7.42
CA GLN A 130 -3.06 3.88 8.63
C GLN A 130 -2.76 2.43 8.26
N CYS A 131 -1.60 1.93 8.68
CA CYS A 131 -1.32 0.50 8.69
C CYS A 131 -2.15 -0.16 9.81
N VAL A 132 -2.84 -1.26 9.54
CA VAL A 132 -3.44 -2.11 10.59
C VAL A 132 -2.39 -3.05 11.17
N VAL A 133 -1.43 -3.46 10.34
CA VAL A 133 -0.24 -4.22 10.73
C VAL A 133 0.96 -3.51 10.17
N ASP A 134 1.99 -3.37 11.01
CA ASP A 134 3.28 -2.82 10.62
C ASP A 134 4.39 -3.73 11.14
N TYR A 135 5.27 -4.15 10.23
CA TYR A 135 6.38 -5.04 10.52
C TYR A 135 7.64 -4.54 9.84
N THR A 136 8.63 -4.19 10.65
CA THR A 136 9.94 -3.72 10.16
C THR A 136 10.89 -4.89 10.02
N PHE A 137 11.63 -4.95 8.92
CA PHE A 137 12.63 -5.98 8.65
C PHE A 137 13.81 -5.43 7.87
N VAL A 138 14.98 -6.03 8.06
CA VAL A 138 16.15 -5.80 7.19
C VAL A 138 16.08 -6.83 6.07
N PHE A 139 16.09 -6.37 4.82
CA PHE A 139 16.02 -7.26 3.67
C PHE A 139 17.34 -8.03 3.50
N GLN A 140 17.20 -9.33 3.37
CA GLN A 140 18.26 -10.27 3.05
C GLN A 140 17.68 -11.30 2.07
N GLU A 141 18.48 -11.75 1.11
CA GLU A 141 18.05 -12.81 0.21
C GLU A 141 17.82 -14.10 0.98
N LYS A 142 16.78 -14.82 0.59
CA LYS A 142 16.35 -16.06 1.25
C LYS A 142 15.72 -16.99 0.22
N SER A 143 16.23 -18.22 0.17
CA SER A 143 15.73 -19.31 -0.67
C SER A 143 14.81 -20.24 0.10
#